data_AF-A0A164Q2R3-F1
#
_entry.id   AF-A0A164Q2R3-F1
#
_cell.length_a   1.000
_cell.length_b   1.000
_cell.length_c   1.000
_cell.angle_alpha   90.00
_cell.angle_beta   90.00
_cell.angle_gamma   90.00
#
_symmetry.space_group_name_H-M   'P 1'
#
loop_
_entity.id
_entity.type
_entity.pdbx_description
1 polymer ?
#
loop_
_entity_poly.entity_id
_entity_poly.type
_entity_poly.pdbx_seq_one_letter_code
_entity_poly.pdbx_strand_id
1 'polypeptide(L)'
;ISVKSFQCHQCHEILPIGKARSHVGKHILKRMRGVVEALSGDQIETPDPCGFCGRSGLPECSRLYLTAGANPQPKSDCQHFYKFMYQRALISTDNTPSTNVPILCSIIGCTHRQGKFVTAIWKYNAKQHLEDKHPGYLTDGLAASNAAPIPIEMLHAMEITDDEERRMGIPTQYRPAKPVLPPIQAKAVLPRSRKRPHTATEVGPERPNRRVRLS
;
A
#
# COMPACT_ATOMS: atom_id res chain seq x y z
N ILE A 1 -14.79 -19.02 -14.54
CA ILE A 1 -14.20 -17.67 -14.36
C ILE A 1 -12.82 -17.71 -15.00
N SER A 2 -12.60 -17.02 -16.12
CA SER A 2 -11.27 -16.97 -16.74
C SER A 2 -10.32 -16.22 -15.80
N VAL A 3 -9.25 -16.89 -15.37
CA VAL A 3 -8.22 -16.28 -14.52
C VAL A 3 -7.45 -15.31 -15.41
N LYS A 4 -7.62 -14.00 -15.17
CA LYS A 4 -6.83 -12.99 -15.88
C LYS A 4 -5.35 -13.24 -15.63
N SER A 5 -4.58 -13.41 -16.70
CA SER A 5 -3.12 -13.48 -16.68
C SER A 5 -2.51 -12.11 -16.93
N PHE A 6 -1.27 -11.95 -16.52
CA PHE A 6 -0.41 -10.80 -16.74
C PHE A 6 0.92 -11.31 -17.29
N GLN A 7 1.42 -10.69 -18.34
CA GLN A 7 2.79 -10.90 -18.79
C GLN A 7 3.64 -9.74 -18.28
N CYS A 8 4.69 -10.06 -17.52
CA CYS A 8 5.60 -9.05 -17.01
C CYS A 8 6.37 -8.39 -18.16
N HIS A 9 6.38 -7.06 -18.22
CA HIS A 9 7.12 -6.32 -19.24
C HIS A 9 8.63 -6.44 -19.07
N GLN A 10 9.11 -6.73 -17.86
CA GLN A 10 10.55 -6.78 -17.56
C GLN A 10 11.17 -8.14 -17.88
N CYS A 11 10.48 -9.25 -17.57
CA CYS A 11 11.06 -10.59 -17.70
C CYS A 11 10.23 -11.54 -18.59
N HIS A 12 9.11 -11.06 -19.14
CA HIS A 12 8.17 -11.82 -19.97
C HIS A 12 7.52 -13.05 -19.30
N GLU A 13 7.71 -13.24 -17.99
CA GLU A 13 6.99 -14.28 -17.23
C GLU A 13 5.48 -14.02 -17.29
N ILE A 14 4.71 -15.08 -17.55
CA ILE A 14 3.25 -15.05 -17.52
C ILE A 14 2.78 -15.60 -16.18
N LEU A 15 2.06 -14.78 -15.44
CA LEU A 15 1.61 -15.07 -14.08
C LEU A 15 0.14 -14.66 -13.87
N PRO A 16 -0.55 -15.20 -12.85
CA PRO A 16 -1.88 -14.71 -12.48
C PRO A 16 -1.82 -13.22 -12.13
N ILE A 17 -2.80 -12.42 -12.57
CA ILE A 17 -2.82 -10.97 -12.30
C ILE A 17 -2.70 -10.64 -10.81
N GLY A 18 -3.23 -11.51 -9.94
CA GLY A 18 -3.15 -11.38 -8.48
C GLY A 18 -1.73 -11.42 -7.89
N LYS A 19 -0.75 -11.87 -8.68
CA LYS A 19 0.68 -11.94 -8.33
C LYS A 19 1.50 -10.82 -8.98
N ALA A 20 0.96 -10.11 -9.98
CA ALA A 20 1.65 -9.11 -10.78
C ALA A 20 2.38 -8.07 -9.92
N ARG A 21 1.69 -7.46 -8.95
CA ARG A 21 2.28 -6.43 -8.08
C ARG A 21 3.48 -6.93 -7.28
N SER A 22 3.36 -8.13 -6.70
CA SER A 22 4.45 -8.68 -5.88
C SER A 22 5.66 -9.06 -6.74
N HIS A 23 5.40 -9.57 -7.94
CA HIS A 23 6.43 -9.90 -8.91
C HIS A 23 7.15 -8.64 -9.42
N VAL A 24 6.41 -7.64 -9.91
CA VAL A 24 6.97 -6.36 -10.39
C VAL A 24 7.69 -5.60 -9.27
N GLY A 25 7.15 -5.63 -8.05
CA GLY A 25 7.82 -5.06 -6.87
C GLY A 25 9.22 -5.63 -6.64
N LYS A 26 9.50 -6.87 -7.06
CA LYS A 26 10.84 -7.47 -6.99
C LYS A 26 11.82 -6.76 -7.91
N HIS A 27 11.41 -6.54 -9.15
CA HIS A 27 12.22 -5.83 -10.13
C HIS A 27 12.47 -4.39 -9.69
N ILE A 28 11.42 -3.70 -9.22
CA ILE A 28 11.55 -2.32 -8.71
C ILE A 28 12.55 -2.27 -7.54
N LEU A 29 12.38 -3.13 -6.52
CA LEU A 29 13.26 -3.10 -5.36
C LEU A 29 14.71 -3.43 -5.72
N LYS A 30 14.94 -4.45 -6.55
CA LYS A 30 16.29 -4.80 -7.01
C LYS A 30 16.94 -3.65 -7.76
N ARG A 31 16.21 -3.00 -8.66
CA ARG A 31 16.69 -1.80 -9.37
C ARG A 31 17.07 -0.70 -8.39
N MET A 32 16.21 -0.40 -7.41
CA MET A 32 16.48 0.62 -6.37
C MET A 32 17.73 0.30 -5.53
N ARG A 33 18.05 -0.98 -5.35
CA ARG A 33 19.22 -1.44 -4.59
C ARG A 33 20.46 -1.65 -5.46
N GLY A 34 20.41 -1.32 -6.75
CA GLY A 34 21.53 -1.53 -7.66
C GLY A 34 21.82 -3.01 -7.95
N VAL A 35 20.89 -3.91 -7.64
CA VAL A 35 20.99 -5.34 -7.97
C VAL A 35 20.70 -5.49 -9.46
N VAL A 36 21.73 -5.86 -10.23
CA VAL A 36 21.60 -6.12 -11.66
C VAL A 36 20.79 -7.38 -11.90
N GLU A 37 19.79 -7.29 -12.77
CA GLU A 37 18.98 -8.42 -13.23
C GLU A 37 19.17 -8.63 -14.73
N ALA A 38 19.26 -9.90 -15.14
CA ALA A 38 19.21 -10.29 -16.55
C ALA A 38 17.74 -10.31 -17.02
N LEU A 39 17.18 -9.11 -17.24
CA LEU A 39 15.82 -8.91 -17.72
C LEU A 39 15.76 -9.09 -19.25
N SER A 40 14.81 -9.90 -19.72
CA SER A 40 14.63 -10.17 -21.15
C SER A 40 13.78 -9.12 -21.88
N GLY A 41 13.10 -8.25 -21.14
CA GLY A 41 12.23 -7.19 -21.66
C GLY A 41 12.69 -5.81 -21.21
N ASP A 42 11.73 -4.94 -20.91
CA ASP A 42 11.97 -3.56 -20.49
C ASP A 42 12.78 -3.50 -19.19
N GLN A 43 13.64 -2.49 -19.06
CA GLN A 43 14.23 -2.18 -17.77
C GLN A 43 13.19 -1.51 -16.86
N ILE A 44 13.40 -1.56 -15.54
CA ILE A 44 12.63 -0.70 -14.64
C ILE A 44 13.07 0.75 -14.88
N GLU A 45 12.14 1.54 -15.40
CA GLU A 45 12.33 2.95 -15.67
C GLU A 45 12.29 3.78 -14.38
N THR A 46 13.05 4.87 -14.37
CA THR A 46 13.09 5.85 -13.29
C THR A 46 12.88 7.24 -13.89
N PRO A 47 12.20 8.18 -13.21
CA PRO A 47 11.63 8.07 -11.87
C PRO A 47 10.24 7.39 -11.84
N ASP A 48 9.77 7.04 -10.63
CA ASP A 48 8.40 6.62 -10.31
C ASP A 48 7.78 5.43 -11.06
N PRO A 49 8.39 4.24 -11.03
CA PRO A 49 7.82 3.07 -11.67
C PRO A 49 6.46 2.69 -11.07
N CYS A 50 5.55 2.22 -11.92
CA CYS A 50 4.24 1.73 -11.52
C CYS A 50 4.37 0.41 -10.75
N GLY A 51 3.83 0.33 -9.53
CA GLY A 51 3.82 -0.92 -8.74
C GLY A 51 3.09 -2.11 -9.37
N PHE A 52 2.28 -1.91 -10.41
CA PHE A 52 1.61 -3.00 -11.14
C PHE A 52 2.34 -3.47 -12.39
N CYS A 53 3.11 -2.60 -13.06
CA CYS A 53 3.68 -2.91 -14.38
C CYS A 53 5.13 -2.53 -14.60
N GLY A 54 5.75 -1.84 -13.63
CA GLY A 54 7.17 -1.49 -13.63
C GLY A 54 7.57 -0.34 -14.56
N ARG A 55 6.66 0.11 -15.43
CA ARG A 55 6.89 1.22 -16.37
C ARG A 55 6.64 2.58 -15.72
N SER A 56 7.24 3.63 -16.27
CA SER A 56 7.10 5.02 -15.83
C SER A 56 6.48 5.89 -16.92
N GLY A 57 6.15 7.15 -16.60
CA GLY A 57 5.69 8.15 -17.59
C GLY A 57 4.28 7.95 -18.17
N LEU A 58 3.62 6.83 -17.90
CA LEU A 58 2.28 6.55 -18.40
C LEU A 58 1.20 7.28 -17.57
N PRO A 59 0.33 8.11 -18.20
CA PRO A 59 -0.71 8.85 -17.48
C PRO A 59 -1.60 7.97 -16.59
N GLU A 60 -2.00 6.79 -17.07
CA GLU A 60 -2.83 5.84 -16.34
C GLU A 60 -2.11 5.21 -15.13
N CYS A 61 -0.78 5.12 -15.17
CA CYS A 61 0.02 4.56 -14.09
C CYS A 61 0.26 5.59 -12.97
N SER A 62 0.23 6.89 -13.29
CA SER A 62 0.39 7.98 -12.32
C SER A 62 -0.87 8.21 -11.45
N ARG A 63 -2.03 7.77 -11.92
CA ARG A 63 -3.32 7.91 -11.22
C ARG A 63 -3.47 6.82 -10.18
N LEU A 64 -3.02 7.13 -8.97
CA LEU A 64 -3.02 6.23 -7.81
C LEU A 64 -3.73 6.86 -6.62
N TYR A 65 -4.65 6.11 -6.02
CA TYR A 65 -5.48 6.61 -4.92
C TYR A 65 -5.71 5.54 -3.85
N LEU A 66 -6.03 6.02 -2.65
CA LEU A 66 -6.64 5.22 -1.58
C LEU A 66 -8.04 5.75 -1.28
N THR A 67 -8.98 4.88 -0.94
CA THR A 67 -10.25 5.32 -0.36
C THR A 67 -10.03 5.88 1.04
N ALA A 68 -10.71 6.98 1.36
CA ALA A 68 -10.75 7.52 2.71
C ALA A 68 -11.52 6.60 3.67
N GLY A 69 -11.12 6.61 4.94
CA GLY A 69 -11.80 5.89 6.03
C GLY A 69 -10.93 4.82 6.69
N ALA A 70 -11.54 4.03 7.59
CA ALA A 70 -10.82 3.04 8.40
C ALA A 70 -10.27 1.85 7.61
N ASN A 71 -10.85 1.56 6.44
CA ASN A 71 -10.46 0.44 5.59
C ASN A 71 -10.04 0.95 4.20
N PRO A 72 -8.87 1.60 4.08
CA PRO A 72 -8.43 2.14 2.81
C PRO A 72 -8.26 1.02 1.78
N GLN A 73 -8.74 1.27 0.57
CA GLN A 73 -8.63 0.39 -0.59
C GLN A 73 -7.94 1.12 -1.73
N PRO A 74 -6.98 0.46 -2.41
CA PRO A 74 -6.27 1.03 -3.54
C PRO A 74 -7.19 1.15 -4.76
N LYS A 75 -6.98 2.21 -5.52
CA LYS A 75 -7.50 2.39 -6.88
C LYS A 75 -6.35 2.88 -7.76
N SER A 76 -6.23 2.28 -8.94
CA SER A 76 -5.36 2.78 -10.00
C SER A 76 -6.09 2.69 -11.34
N ASP A 77 -5.66 3.50 -12.30
CA ASP A 77 -6.11 3.44 -13.69
C ASP A 77 -5.18 2.60 -14.57
N CYS A 78 -4.07 2.09 -14.02
CA CYS A 78 -3.21 1.13 -14.71
C CYS A 78 -4.05 -0.07 -15.21
N GLN A 79 -3.87 -0.45 -16.47
CA GLN A 79 -4.59 -1.58 -17.08
C GLN A 79 -4.39 -2.92 -16.32
N HIS A 80 -3.27 -3.04 -15.60
CA HIS A 80 -2.90 -4.21 -14.81
C HIS A 80 -3.34 -4.12 -13.35
N PHE A 81 -4.14 -3.09 -13.01
CA PHE A 81 -4.75 -2.97 -11.69
C PHE A 81 -5.67 -4.16 -11.39
N TYR A 82 -5.53 -4.71 -10.20
CA TYR A 82 -6.47 -5.66 -9.61
C TYR A 82 -6.77 -5.27 -8.17
N LYS A 83 -7.97 -5.63 -7.71
CA LYS A 83 -8.35 -5.43 -6.30
C LYS A 83 -7.62 -6.44 -5.42
N PHE A 84 -6.99 -5.96 -4.35
CA PHE A 84 -6.33 -6.80 -3.36
C PHE A 84 -6.66 -6.32 -1.94
N MET A 85 -6.50 -7.19 -0.95
CA MET A 85 -6.70 -6.84 0.46
C MET A 85 -5.55 -5.96 0.94
N TYR A 86 -5.75 -4.64 0.96
CA TYR A 86 -4.74 -3.64 1.31
C TYR A 86 -3.98 -3.97 2.61
N GLN A 87 -4.71 -4.28 3.68
CA GLN A 87 -4.12 -4.58 5.00
C GLN A 87 -3.17 -5.79 4.97
N ARG A 88 -3.53 -6.86 4.23
CA ARG A 88 -2.65 -8.03 4.09
C ARG A 88 -1.41 -7.71 3.27
N ALA A 89 -1.56 -6.81 2.31
CA ALA A 89 -0.50 -6.39 1.43
C ALA A 89 0.53 -5.46 2.09
N LEU A 90 0.27 -4.95 3.29
CA LEU A 90 1.23 -4.24 4.14
C LEU A 90 2.23 -5.18 4.82
N ILE A 91 1.92 -6.48 4.85
CA ILE A 91 2.72 -7.49 5.55
C ILE A 91 3.49 -8.30 4.51
N SER A 92 4.81 -8.32 4.61
CA SER A 92 5.64 -9.20 3.79
C SER A 92 5.40 -10.64 4.25
N THR A 93 5.17 -11.55 3.30
CA THR A 93 5.05 -12.99 3.54
C THR A 93 5.81 -13.75 2.47
N ASP A 94 6.07 -15.04 2.65
CA ASP A 94 6.78 -15.84 1.65
C ASP A 94 6.03 -15.91 0.31
N ASN A 95 4.70 -15.84 0.35
CA ASN A 95 3.85 -15.90 -0.84
C ASN A 95 3.62 -14.54 -1.52
N THR A 96 3.76 -13.44 -0.79
CA THR A 96 3.62 -12.05 -1.25
C THR A 96 4.68 -11.19 -0.58
N PRO A 97 5.95 -11.34 -0.96
CA PRO A 97 7.05 -10.73 -0.22
C PRO A 97 7.12 -9.20 -0.37
N SER A 98 6.55 -8.63 -1.43
CA SER A 98 6.54 -7.19 -1.65
C SER A 98 5.35 -6.51 -0.97
N THR A 99 5.67 -5.50 -0.18
CA THR A 99 4.76 -4.54 0.44
C THR A 99 4.73 -3.22 -0.33
N ASN A 100 5.13 -3.22 -1.61
CA ASN A 100 4.98 -2.05 -2.49
C ASN A 100 3.49 -1.77 -2.71
N VAL A 101 2.92 -0.94 -1.83
CA VAL A 101 1.51 -0.55 -1.84
C VAL A 101 1.39 0.96 -1.98
N PRO A 102 0.22 1.48 -2.36
CA PRO A 102 -0.04 2.91 -2.29
C PRO A 102 -0.04 3.35 -0.82
N ILE A 103 0.70 4.39 -0.48
CA ILE A 103 0.71 5.04 0.83
C ILE A 103 0.33 6.52 0.69
N LEU A 104 -0.07 7.15 1.79
CA LEU A 104 -0.36 8.59 1.84
C LEU A 104 0.88 9.35 2.28
N CYS A 105 1.21 10.45 1.62
CA CYS A 105 2.17 11.41 2.15
C CYS A 105 1.55 12.11 3.36
N SER A 106 2.23 12.09 4.51
CA SER A 106 1.75 12.74 5.73
C SER A 106 2.14 14.21 5.85
N ILE A 107 2.88 14.76 4.87
CA ILE A 107 3.18 16.19 4.81
C ILE A 107 1.91 16.96 4.45
N ILE A 108 1.62 17.99 5.26
CA ILE A 108 0.39 18.79 5.17
C ILE A 108 0.30 19.43 3.77
N GLY A 109 -0.87 19.31 3.15
CA GLY A 109 -1.14 19.90 1.83
C GLY A 109 -0.67 19.07 0.63
N CYS A 110 0.08 17.98 0.83
CA CYS A 110 0.54 17.13 -0.27
C CYS A 110 -0.56 16.22 -0.85
N THR A 111 -1.41 15.66 0.02
CA THR A 111 -2.48 14.76 -0.41
C THR A 111 -3.71 15.54 -0.87
N HIS A 112 -4.23 15.16 -2.03
CA HIS A 112 -5.43 15.77 -2.62
C HIS A 112 -6.61 14.80 -2.51
N ARG A 113 -7.75 15.33 -2.05
CA ARG A 113 -8.99 14.56 -1.94
C ARG A 113 -9.89 14.81 -3.15
N GLN A 114 -10.37 13.72 -3.76
CA GLN A 114 -11.37 13.73 -4.80
C GLN A 114 -12.55 12.85 -4.37
N GLY A 115 -13.57 13.47 -3.77
CA GLY A 115 -14.69 12.76 -3.15
C GLY A 115 -14.23 11.81 -2.04
N LYS A 116 -14.41 10.49 -2.26
CA LYS A 116 -13.98 9.44 -1.32
C LYS A 116 -12.54 8.97 -1.54
N PHE A 117 -11.85 9.47 -2.56
CA PHE A 117 -10.48 9.08 -2.90
C PHE A 117 -9.48 10.13 -2.43
N VAL A 118 -8.29 9.69 -2.06
CA VAL A 118 -7.15 10.53 -1.68
C VAL A 118 -5.96 10.10 -2.54
N THR A 119 -5.22 11.04 -3.11
CA THR A 119 -4.01 10.74 -3.89
C THR A 119 -3.00 9.98 -3.03
N ALA A 120 -2.37 8.99 -3.65
CA ALA A 120 -1.40 8.12 -3.00
C ALA A 120 -0.14 7.98 -3.87
N ILE A 121 0.94 7.54 -3.23
CA ILE A 121 2.24 7.27 -3.87
C ILE A 121 2.61 5.82 -3.63
N TRP A 122 3.34 5.20 -4.55
CA TRP A 122 3.88 3.87 -4.27
C TRP A 122 4.90 3.95 -3.14
N LYS A 123 4.84 3.01 -2.18
CA LYS A 123 5.78 2.91 -1.06
C LYS A 123 7.22 3.03 -1.51
N TYR A 124 7.59 2.31 -2.57
CA TYR A 124 8.96 2.30 -3.07
C TYR A 124 9.38 3.62 -3.74
N ASN A 125 8.42 4.44 -4.17
CA ASN A 125 8.67 5.74 -4.78
C ASN A 125 8.67 6.87 -3.74
N ALA A 126 8.39 6.57 -2.47
CA ALA A 126 8.22 7.56 -1.42
C ALA A 126 9.45 8.44 -1.19
N LYS A 127 10.66 7.88 -1.30
CA LYS A 127 11.91 8.65 -1.17
C LYS A 127 12.03 9.70 -2.28
N GLN A 128 11.87 9.28 -3.53
CA GLN A 128 11.91 10.17 -4.69
C GLN A 128 10.81 11.25 -4.60
N HIS A 129 9.60 10.86 -4.21
CA HIS A 129 8.51 11.80 -3.98
C HIS A 129 8.86 12.89 -2.96
N LEU A 130 9.53 12.54 -1.86
CA LEU A 130 9.99 13.50 -0.86
C LEU A 130 11.06 14.43 -1.43
N GLU A 131 12.03 13.91 -2.16
CA GLU A 131 13.08 14.72 -2.81
C GLU A 131 12.48 15.72 -3.82
N ASP A 132 11.50 15.29 -4.62
CA ASP A 132 10.94 16.10 -5.70
C ASP A 132 9.87 17.09 -5.23
N LYS A 133 9.03 16.70 -4.26
CA LYS A 133 7.87 17.48 -3.81
C LYS A 133 8.09 18.17 -2.48
N HIS A 134 9.06 17.70 -1.72
CA HIS A 134 9.33 18.16 -0.36
C HIS A 134 10.84 18.34 -0.11
N PRO A 135 11.60 19.05 -0.97
CA PRO A 135 13.05 19.20 -0.82
C PRO A 135 13.48 19.88 0.49
N GLY A 136 12.55 20.58 1.17
CA GLY A 136 12.75 21.14 2.50
C GLY A 136 12.65 20.12 3.65
N TYR A 137 12.43 18.84 3.37
CA TYR A 137 12.40 17.75 4.35
C TYR A 137 13.62 16.83 4.18
N LEU A 138 14.35 16.56 5.26
CA LEU A 138 15.56 15.72 5.21
C LEU A 138 15.23 14.23 5.27
N THR A 139 15.79 13.47 4.33
CA THR A 139 15.71 12.00 4.33
C THR A 139 16.72 11.32 5.26
N ASP A 140 17.79 12.02 5.59
CA ASP A 140 19.05 11.45 6.09
C ASP A 140 19.48 12.05 7.44
N GLY A 141 18.60 12.82 8.09
CA GLY A 141 18.79 13.31 9.45
C GLY A 141 19.96 14.30 9.64
N LEU A 142 20.72 14.58 8.58
CA LEU A 142 21.78 15.57 8.56
C LEU A 142 21.16 16.96 8.43
N ALA A 143 21.13 17.67 9.56
CA ALA A 143 20.59 19.01 9.73
C ALA A 143 21.26 20.03 8.77
N ALA A 144 20.81 20.10 7.53
CA ALA A 144 20.79 21.39 6.85
C ALA A 144 19.95 22.30 7.75
N SER A 145 20.53 23.43 8.16
CA SER A 145 20.07 24.28 9.28
C SER A 145 18.61 24.75 9.22
N ASN A 146 17.90 24.54 8.10
CA ASN A 146 16.53 24.98 7.86
C ASN A 146 15.55 23.86 7.43
N ALA A 147 15.99 22.60 7.39
CA ALA A 147 15.14 21.55 6.86
C ALA A 147 14.31 20.84 7.94
N ALA A 148 13.03 20.64 7.67
CA ALA A 148 12.11 20.01 8.60
C ALA A 148 12.33 18.49 8.66
N PRO A 149 12.15 17.84 9.82
CA PRO A 149 12.19 16.39 9.89
C PRO A 149 10.98 15.80 9.15
N ILE A 150 11.18 14.67 8.46
CA ILE A 150 10.08 13.89 7.89
C ILE A 150 9.15 13.43 9.03
N PRO A 151 7.82 13.57 8.90
CA PRO A 151 6.90 13.08 9.92
C PRO A 151 7.08 11.58 10.15
N ILE A 152 7.03 11.14 11.41
CA ILE A 152 7.33 9.75 11.79
C ILE A 152 6.41 8.75 11.07
N GLU A 153 5.14 9.11 10.85
CA GLU A 153 4.19 8.27 10.13
C GLU A 153 4.62 8.02 8.67
N MET A 154 5.25 9.00 8.03
CA MET A 154 5.77 8.84 6.67
C MET A 154 6.99 7.92 6.66
N LEU A 155 7.91 8.07 7.62
CA LEU A 155 9.07 7.19 7.77
C LEU A 155 8.66 5.72 7.92
N HIS A 156 7.69 5.44 8.81
CA HIS A 156 7.13 4.09 8.98
C HIS A 156 6.41 3.61 7.71
N ALA A 157 5.63 4.46 7.05
CA ALA A 157 4.88 4.05 5.86
C ALA A 157 5.80 3.68 4.68
N MET A 158 6.95 4.35 4.52
CA MET A 158 7.91 4.08 3.44
C MET A 158 8.96 3.02 3.79
N GLU A 159 9.06 2.59 5.04
CA GLU A 159 10.10 1.68 5.51
C GLU A 159 10.07 0.34 4.79
N ILE A 160 11.16 -0.02 4.09
CA ILE A 160 11.36 -1.35 3.49
C ILE A 160 12.10 -2.21 4.52
N THR A 161 11.46 -3.21 5.11
CA THR A 161 12.01 -3.98 6.24
C THR A 161 13.10 -4.97 5.79
N ASP A 162 13.98 -5.40 6.72
CA ASP A 162 15.05 -6.36 6.38
C ASP A 162 14.49 -7.69 5.92
N ASP A 163 13.38 -8.08 6.53
CA ASP A 163 12.65 -9.29 6.22
C ASP A 163 12.02 -9.23 4.81
N GLU A 164 11.46 -8.08 4.43
CA GLU A 164 11.01 -7.81 3.06
C GLU A 164 12.18 -7.94 2.07
N GLU A 165 13.28 -7.22 2.27
CA GLU A 165 14.44 -7.28 1.36
C GLU A 165 15.01 -8.70 1.23
N ARG A 166 15.11 -9.43 2.34
CA ARG A 166 15.53 -10.84 2.37
C ARG A 166 14.60 -11.72 1.53
N ARG A 167 13.28 -11.63 1.73
CA ARG A 167 12.31 -12.43 0.95
C ARG A 167 12.28 -12.04 -0.53
N MET A 168 12.58 -10.78 -0.85
CA MET A 168 12.69 -10.30 -2.23
C MET A 168 14.01 -10.72 -2.92
N GLY A 169 14.94 -11.32 -2.17
CA GLY A 169 16.21 -11.80 -2.68
C GLY A 169 17.24 -10.69 -2.89
N ILE A 170 17.20 -9.63 -2.09
CA ILE A 170 18.23 -8.59 -2.07
C ILE A 170 19.44 -9.10 -1.29
N PRO A 171 20.64 -9.20 -1.90
CA PRO A 171 21.84 -9.63 -1.19
C PRO A 171 22.24 -8.65 -0.09
N THR A 172 22.88 -9.15 0.98
CA THR A 172 23.23 -8.35 2.17
C THR A 172 24.03 -7.09 1.86
N GLN A 173 24.97 -7.16 0.92
CA GLN A 173 25.80 -6.02 0.53
C GLN A 173 25.03 -4.89 -0.17
N TYR A 174 23.81 -5.14 -0.66
CA TYR A 174 22.95 -4.15 -1.30
C TYR A 174 21.83 -3.64 -0.38
N ARG A 175 21.76 -4.12 0.86
CA ARG A 175 20.77 -3.64 1.85
C ARG A 175 21.37 -2.46 2.62
N PRO A 176 20.71 -1.29 2.63
CA PRO A 176 21.21 -0.14 3.38
C PRO A 176 21.09 -0.38 4.89
N ALA A 177 21.96 0.26 5.67
CA ALA A 177 21.78 0.34 7.11
C ALA A 177 20.45 1.04 7.43
N LYS A 178 19.70 0.49 8.39
CA LYS A 178 18.38 1.01 8.74
C LYS A 178 18.47 1.90 9.97
N PRO A 179 17.88 3.11 9.93
CA PRO A 179 17.73 3.90 11.13
C PRO A 179 16.77 3.19 12.08
N VAL A 180 17.06 3.23 13.38
CA VAL A 180 16.12 2.78 14.41
C VAL A 180 14.99 3.81 14.46
N LEU A 181 13.84 3.47 13.89
CA LEU A 181 12.67 4.35 13.94
C LEU A 181 12.05 4.31 15.34
N PRO A 182 11.70 5.46 15.93
CA PRO A 182 10.98 5.48 17.19
C PRO A 182 9.61 4.83 17.02
N PRO A 183 9.07 4.20 18.08
CA PRO A 183 7.74 3.61 18.02
C PRO A 183 6.71 4.70 17.72
N ILE A 184 5.74 4.41 16.86
CA ILE A 184 4.58 5.27 16.68
C ILE A 184 3.87 5.31 18.04
N GLN A 185 3.86 6.49 18.68
CA GLN A 185 3.08 6.67 19.90
C GLN A 185 1.64 6.33 19.56
N ALA A 186 1.10 5.27 20.17
CA ALA A 186 -0.30 4.93 20.01
C ALA A 186 -1.10 6.17 20.41
N LYS A 187 -1.82 6.78 19.45
CA LYS A 187 -2.73 7.88 19.76
C LYS A 187 -3.57 7.42 20.95
N ALA A 188 -3.52 8.17 22.05
CA ALA A 188 -4.28 7.87 23.26
C ALA A 188 -5.73 7.58 22.83
N VAL A 189 -6.11 6.30 22.93
CA VAL A 189 -7.45 5.86 22.53
C VAL A 189 -8.37 6.49 23.57
N LEU A 190 -9.08 7.55 23.17
CA LEU A 190 -10.15 8.11 23.97
C LEU A 190 -11.07 6.95 24.39
N PRO A 191 -11.42 6.82 25.68
CA PRO A 191 -12.18 5.69 26.17
C PRO A 191 -13.45 5.54 25.35
N ARG A 192 -13.61 4.35 24.74
CA ARG A 192 -14.83 3.96 24.01
C ARG A 192 -16.03 4.26 24.91
N SER A 193 -16.89 5.18 24.50
CA SER A 193 -18.20 5.38 25.13
C SER A 193 -18.90 4.02 25.20
N ARG A 194 -19.20 3.57 26.43
CA ARG A 194 -19.89 2.31 26.70
C ARG A 194 -21.18 2.26 25.89
N LYS A 195 -21.40 1.18 25.14
CA LYS A 195 -22.69 0.88 24.52
C LYS A 195 -23.76 0.86 25.62
N ARG A 196 -24.83 1.66 25.47
CA ARG A 196 -26.04 1.54 26.28
C ARG A 196 -26.59 0.11 26.14
N PRO A 197 -26.99 -0.56 27.24
CA PRO A 197 -27.70 -1.83 27.15
C PRO A 197 -29.03 -1.65 26.42
N HIS A 198 -29.36 -2.58 25.53
CA HIS A 198 -30.69 -2.70 24.96
C HIS A 198 -31.66 -3.17 26.04
N THR A 199 -32.67 -2.36 26.33
CA THR A 199 -33.82 -2.73 27.17
C THR A 199 -34.64 -3.79 26.44
N ALA A 200 -35.00 -4.86 27.17
CA ALA A 200 -35.77 -5.98 26.66
C ALA A 200 -37.20 -5.58 26.29
N THR A 201 -37.65 -6.13 25.16
CA THR A 201 -38.99 -5.98 24.56
C THR A 201 -40.06 -6.60 25.44
N GLU A 202 -41.15 -5.87 25.67
CA GLU A 202 -42.35 -6.33 26.35
C GLU A 202 -43.13 -7.39 25.56
N VAL A 203 -43.76 -8.28 26.32
CA VAL A 203 -44.56 -9.43 25.92
C VAL A 203 -45.91 -8.96 25.35
N GLY A 204 -46.21 -9.32 24.10
CA GLY A 204 -47.54 -9.12 23.49
C GLY A 204 -48.49 -10.30 23.79
N PRO A 205 -49.81 -10.06 23.92
CA PRO A 205 -50.76 -11.08 24.34
C PRO A 205 -51.18 -12.06 23.22
N GLU A 206 -51.54 -13.26 23.67
CA GLU A 206 -51.99 -14.44 22.93
C GLU A 206 -53.13 -14.17 21.93
N ARG A 207 -53.09 -14.88 20.79
CA ARG A 207 -54.22 -15.01 19.85
C ARG A 207 -54.89 -16.38 20.01
N PRO A 208 -56.23 -16.46 20.11
CA PRO A 208 -56.91 -17.74 20.19
C PRO A 208 -57.09 -18.42 18.82
N ASN A 209 -57.08 -19.74 18.95
CA ASN A 209 -57.09 -20.81 17.97
C ASN A 209 -58.37 -20.84 17.11
N ARG A 210 -58.27 -20.90 15.78
CA ARG A 210 -59.43 -21.15 14.88
C ARG A 210 -59.16 -22.39 14.01
N ARG A 211 -59.72 -23.52 14.46
CA ARG A 211 -59.95 -24.72 13.64
C ARG A 211 -60.99 -24.40 12.56
N VAL A 212 -60.69 -24.73 11.30
CA VAL A 212 -61.71 -25.05 10.29
C VAL A 212 -61.28 -26.36 9.62
N ARG A 213 -62.18 -27.35 9.69
CA ARG A 213 -62.08 -28.67 9.06
C ARG A 213 -62.36 -28.54 7.57
N LEU A 214 -61.63 -29.32 6.77
CA LEU A 214 -61.96 -29.65 5.38
C LEU A 214 -62.82 -30.92 5.38
N SER A 215 -63.90 -30.89 4.58
CA SER A 215 -64.56 -32.04 3.96
C SER A 215 -65.09 -31.55 2.63
#